data_AF-A0A9D2A099-F1
#
_entry.id   AF-A0A9D2A099-F1
#
_cell.length_a   1.000
_cell.length_b   1.000
_cell.length_c   1.000
_cell.angle_alpha   90.00
_cell.angle_beta   90.00
_cell.angle_gamma   90.00
#
_symmetry.space_group_name_H-M   'P 1'
#
loop_
_entity.id
_entity.type
_entity.pdbx_description
1 polymer ?
#
loop_
_entity_poly.entity_id
_entity_poly.type
_entity_poly.pdbx_seq_one_letter_code
_entity_poly.pdbx_strand_id
1 'polypeptide(L)' 'MEKREDTPVRKTRRKYEEKNKEKRKQASGNFGTMIPRAFFDEINTFLNENRITKVRLIREGYEALKTKKENGTLNQ' A
#
# COMPACT_ATOMS: atom_id res chain seq x y z
N MET A 1 17.68 -14.64 -15.80
CA MET A 1 16.85 -15.77 -15.36
C MET A 1 16.17 -16.37 -16.59
N GLU A 2 16.48 -17.61 -16.93
CA GLU A 2 15.76 -18.32 -17.99
C GLU A 2 14.28 -18.45 -17.62
N LYS A 3 13.40 -18.12 -18.57
CA LYS A 3 11.96 -18.28 -18.37
C LYS A 3 11.66 -19.78 -18.35
N ARG A 4 11.09 -20.25 -17.24
CA ARG A 4 10.61 -21.64 -17.12
C ARG A 4 9.67 -21.98 -18.29
N GLU A 5 9.75 -23.22 -18.78
CA GLU A 5 8.99 -23.71 -19.93
C GLU A 5 7.49 -23.43 -19.85
N ASP A 6 6.88 -23.13 -20.99
CA ASP A 6 5.48 -22.71 -21.05
C ASP A 6 4.52 -23.91 -21.08
N THR A 7 4.13 -24.36 -19.90
CA THR A 7 2.98 -25.27 -19.76
C THR A 7 1.68 -24.55 -20.15
N PRO A 8 0.63 -25.27 -20.59
CA PRO A 8 -0.66 -24.65 -20.94
C PRO A 8 -1.23 -23.75 -19.84
N VAL A 9 -1.07 -24.14 -18.58
CA VAL A 9 -1.47 -23.37 -17.39
C VAL A 9 -0.67 -22.07 -17.24
N ARG A 10 0.63 -22.07 -17.57
CA ARG A 10 1.46 -20.86 -17.51
C ARG A 10 1.05 -19.86 -18.59
N LYS A 11 0.73 -20.33 -19.80
CA LYS A 11 0.25 -19.47 -20.90
C LYS A 11 -1.08 -18.80 -20.56
N THR A 12 -2.05 -19.53 -20.00
CA THR A 12 -3.35 -18.95 -19.62
C THR A 12 -3.21 -17.93 -18.51
N ARG A 13 -2.40 -18.22 -17.47
CA ARG A 13 -2.11 -17.26 -16.38
C ARG A 13 -1.42 -16.00 -16.89
N ARG A 14 -0.44 -16.10 -17.79
CA ARG A 14 0.23 -14.93 -18.38
C ARG A 14 -0.74 -14.04 -19.16
N LYS A 15 -1.58 -14.62 -20.03
CA LYS A 15 -2.60 -13.86 -20.78
C LYS A 15 -3.60 -13.16 -19.85
N TYR A 16 -4.03 -13.84 -18.78
CA TYR A 16 -4.92 -13.25 -17.78
C TYR A 16 -4.24 -12.09 -17.04
N GLU A 17 -3.00 -12.27 -16.60
CA GLU A 17 -2.23 -11.23 -15.90
C GLU A 17 -1.96 -10.03 -16.81
N GLU A 18 -1.53 -10.23 -18.05
CA GLU A 18 -1.30 -9.14 -19.02
C GLU A 18 -2.57 -8.30 -19.23
N LYS A 19 -3.74 -8.94 -19.37
CA LYS A 19 -5.02 -8.24 -19.55
C LYS A 19 -5.48 -7.45 -18.32
N ASN A 20 -5.16 -7.92 -17.11
CA ASN A 20 -5.71 -7.35 -15.86
C ASN A 20 -4.70 -6.52 -15.06
N LYS A 21 -3.40 -6.60 -15.36
CA LYS A 21 -2.34 -5.87 -14.65
C LYS A 21 -2.56 -4.37 -14.67
N GLU A 22 -2.97 -3.81 -15.80
CA GLU A 22 -3.23 -2.36 -15.93
C GLU A 22 -4.44 -1.94 -15.08
N LYS A 23 -5.53 -2.71 -15.13
CA LYS A 23 -6.71 -2.46 -14.29
C LYS A 23 -6.37 -2.47 -12.79
N ARG A 24 -5.53 -3.41 -12.35
CA ARG A 24 -5.07 -3.49 -10.94
C ARG A 24 -4.25 -2.27 -10.54
N LYS A 25 -3.34 -1.82 -11.42
CA LYS A 25 -2.50 -0.63 -11.19
C LYS A 25 -3.32 0.66 -11.12
N GLN A 26 -4.37 0.78 -11.92
CA GLN A 26 -5.28 1.94 -11.88
C GLN A 26 -6.14 1.96 -10.61
N ALA A 27 -6.59 0.79 -10.16
CA ALA A 27 -7.51 0.69 -9.02
C ALA A 27 -6.81 0.80 -7.65
N SER A 28 -5.56 0.35 -7.53
CA SER A 28 -4.90 0.23 -6.23
C SER A 28 -3.37 0.26 -6.33
N GLY A 29 -2.72 0.78 -5.28
CA GLY A 29 -1.27 0.85 -5.16
C GLY A 29 -0.80 0.60 -3.73
N ASN A 30 0.50 0.35 -3.56
CA ASN A 30 1.16 0.17 -2.26
C ASN A 30 2.21 1.28 -2.06
N PHE A 31 2.32 1.83 -0.85
CA PHE A 31 3.30 2.87 -0.51
C PHE A 31 4.71 2.33 -0.23
N GLY A 32 4.85 1.04 0.14
CA GLY A 32 6.15 0.38 0.25
C GLY A 32 7.17 1.06 1.18
N THR A 33 6.76 1.46 2.39
CA THR A 33 7.66 2.11 3.36
C THR A 33 8.25 1.11 4.36
N MET A 34 9.56 1.18 4.56
CA MET A 34 10.25 0.43 5.63
C MET A 34 10.32 1.31 6.88
N ILE A 35 9.85 0.79 8.01
CA ILE A 35 9.92 1.47 9.31
C ILE A 35 10.57 0.55 10.35
N PRO A 36 11.19 1.10 11.41
CA PRO A 36 11.77 0.29 12.49
C PRO A 36 10.74 -0.69 13.09
N ARG A 37 11.18 -1.90 13.42
CA ARG A 37 10.27 -2.96 13.87
C ARG A 37 9.51 -2.60 15.14
N ALA A 38 10.19 -1.99 16.12
CA ALA A 38 9.56 -1.54 17.35
C ALA A 38 8.40 -0.55 17.07
N PHE A 39 8.62 0.40 16.16
CA PHE A 39 7.61 1.39 15.79
C PHE A 39 6.43 0.75 15.02
N PHE A 40 6.72 -0.23 14.16
CA PHE A 40 5.67 -1.02 13.50
C PHE A 40 4.79 -1.78 14.51
N ASP A 41 5.39 -2.43 15.50
CA ASP A 41 4.66 -3.21 16.50
C ASP A 41 3.83 -2.29 17.43
N GLU A 42 4.37 -1.12 17.81
CA GLU A 42 3.65 -0.08 18.55
C GLU A 42 2.40 0.39 17.80
N ILE A 43 2.55 0.80 16.52
CA ILE A 43 1.42 1.25 15.69
C ILE A 43 0.34 0.16 15.59
N ASN A 44 0.73 -1.09 15.34
CA ASN A 44 -0.24 -2.18 15.22
C ASN A 44 -1.00 -2.43 16.52
N THR A 45 -0.33 -2.32 17.67
CA THR A 45 -0.95 -2.49 18.99
C THR A 45 -2.01 -1.41 19.19
N PHE A 46 -1.66 -0.14 18.99
CA PHE A 46 -2.59 0.99 19.08
C PHE A 46 -3.81 0.83 18.15
N LEU A 47 -3.58 0.43 16.89
CA LEU A 47 -4.66 0.24 15.91
C LEU A 47 -5.62 -0.88 16.32
N ASN A 48 -5.11 -1.98 16.85
CA ASN A 48 -5.92 -3.13 17.27
C ASN A 48 -6.78 -2.78 18.49
N GLU A 49 -6.21 -2.16 19.51
CA GLU A 49 -6.92 -1.76 20.73
C GLU A 49 -8.08 -0.80 20.43
N ASN A 50 -7.88 0.11 19.48
CA ASN A 50 -8.87 1.13 19.10
C ASN A 50 -9.77 0.70 17.93
N ARG A 51 -9.62 -0.53 17.42
CA ARG A 51 -10.36 -1.06 16.25
C ARG A 51 -10.25 -0.16 15.00
N ILE A 52 -9.06 0.42 14.79
CA ILE A 52 -8.76 1.31 13.66
C ILE A 52 -8.05 0.50 12.57
N THR A 53 -8.46 0.68 11.32
CA THR A 53 -7.78 0.03 10.19
C THR A 53 -6.56 0.84 9.75
N LYS A 54 -5.53 0.16 9.23
CA LYS A 54 -4.33 0.82 8.65
C LYS A 54 -4.70 1.81 7.54
N VAL A 55 -5.72 1.50 6.74
CA VAL A 55 -6.23 2.41 5.69
C VAL A 55 -6.78 3.70 6.29
N ARG A 56 -7.54 3.59 7.38
CA ARG A 56 -8.08 4.76 8.09
C ARG A 56 -6.96 5.63 8.67
N LEU A 57 -5.96 5.01 9.31
CA LEU A 57 -4.77 5.71 9.80
C LEU A 57 -4.08 6.52 8.69
N ILE A 58 -3.87 5.90 7.52
CA ILE A 58 -3.21 6.56 6.39
C ILE A 58 -4.06 7.73 5.86
N ARG A 59 -5.38 7.55 5.72
CA ARG A 59 -6.27 8.60 5.21
C ARG A 59 -6.31 9.81 6.15
N GLU A 60 -6.54 9.57 7.44
CA GLU A 60 -6.63 10.64 8.44
C GLU A 60 -5.26 11.31 8.65
N GLY A 61 -4.18 10.53 8.65
CA GLY A 61 -2.81 11.07 8.72
C GLY A 61 -2.48 11.96 7.50
N TYR A 62 -2.87 11.54 6.29
CA TYR A 62 -2.71 12.35 5.08
C TYR A 62 -3.51 13.65 5.14
N GLU A 63 -4.78 13.59 5.53
CA GLU A 63 -5.64 14.78 5.67
C GLU A 63 -5.07 15.76 6.70
N ALA A 64 -4.64 15.26 7.86
CA ALA A 64 -4.03 16.08 8.90
C ALA A 64 -2.74 16.78 8.40
N LEU A 65 -1.88 16.06 7.68
CA LEU A 65 -0.66 16.64 7.08
C LEU A 65 -1.00 17.68 6.00
N LYS A 66 -2.01 17.41 5.17
CA LYS A 66 -2.49 18.34 4.15
C LYS A 66 -2.99 19.64 4.77
N THR A 67 -3.85 19.56 5.79
CA THR A 67 -4.36 20.73 6.52
C THR A 67 -3.26 21.51 7.21
N LYS A 68 -2.29 20.84 7.85
CA LYS A 68 -1.13 21.53 8.46
C LYS A 68 -0.31 22.31 7.43
N LYS A 69 -0.15 21.76 6.23
CA LYS A 69 0.53 22.40 5.10
C LYS A 69 -0.25 23.61 4.58
N GLU A 70 -1.56 23.48 4.40
CA GLU A 70 -2.44 24.59 3.97
C GLU A 70 -2.45 25.74 4.99
N ASN A 71 -2.42 25.43 6.27
CA ASN A 71 -2.37 26.41 7.36
C ASN A 71 -0.98 27.03 7.58
N GLY A 72 0.03 26.65 6.80
CA GLY A 72 1.41 27.16 6.95
C GLY A 72 2.12 26.73 8.23
N THR A 73 1.58 25.75 8.95
CA THR A 73 2.16 25.24 10.23
C THR A 73 3.12 24.07 10.02
N LEU A 74 3.16 23.51 8.81
CA LEU A 74 4.09 22.46 8.43
C LEU A 74 5.34 23.11 7.82
N ASN A 75 6.36 23.34 8.65
CA ASN A 75 7.67 23.78 8.18
C ASN A 75 8.46 22.56 7.67
N GLN A 76 9.06 22.70 6.48
CA GLN A 76 9.96 21.70 5.91
C GLN A 76 11.32 21.71 6.60
#